data_AF-A0A820P4I0-F1
#
_entry.id   AF-A0A820P4I0-F1
#
_cell.length_a   1.000
_cell.length_b   1.000
_cell.length_c   1.000
_cell.angle_alpha   90.00
_cell.angle_beta   90.00
_cell.angle_gamma   90.00
#
_symmetry.space_group_name_H-M   'P 1'
#
loop_
_entity.id
_entity.type
_entity.pdbx_description
1 polymer ?
#
loop_
_entity_poly.entity_id
_entity_poly.type
_entity_poly.pdbx_seq_one_letter_code
_entity_poly.pdbx_strand_id
1 'polypeptide(L)' 'TSTGSSSTACSNNRCANGASCQSVPGGGYRCICRPGFTGNFCELFTGTSTGSSSTACSNNRCANGASCQS' A
#
# COMPACT_ATOMS: atom_id res chain seq x y z
N THR A 1 -11.26 2.86 37.71
CA THR A 1 -10.63 3.50 36.54
C THR A 1 -9.91 2.43 35.74
N SER A 2 -10.36 2.11 34.53
CA SER A 2 -9.57 1.42 33.46
C SER A 2 -10.47 1.10 32.27
N THR A 3 -11.24 2.07 31.78
CA THR A 3 -11.74 2.00 30.40
C THR A 3 -10.66 2.62 29.53
N GLY A 4 -10.05 1.79 28.70
CA GLY A 4 -9.04 2.21 27.75
C GLY A 4 -7.90 1.22 27.76
N SER A 5 -8.10 0.09 27.08
CA SER A 5 -6.98 -0.71 26.60
C SER A 5 -5.99 0.25 25.96
N SER A 6 -4.88 0.49 26.66
CA SER A 6 -3.73 1.23 26.16
C SER A 6 -2.99 0.39 25.10
N SER A 7 -3.76 -0.23 24.21
CA SER A 7 -3.28 -0.64 22.91
C SER A 7 -3.39 0.61 22.06
N THR A 8 -2.45 1.55 22.26
CA THR A 8 -2.20 2.58 21.26
C THR A 8 -2.08 1.80 19.98
N ALA A 9 -2.98 2.02 19.04
CA ALA A 9 -3.11 1.12 17.89
C ALA A 9 -1.79 1.03 17.08
N CYS A 10 -0.88 1.99 17.30
CA CYS A 10 0.50 2.03 16.82
C CYS A 10 1.60 1.46 17.75
N SER A 11 1.30 0.99 18.98
CA SER A 11 2.30 0.37 19.88
C SER A 11 2.88 -0.91 19.27
N ASN A 12 2.06 -1.67 18.53
CA ASN A 12 2.50 -2.78 17.70
C ASN A 12 2.65 -2.30 16.24
N ASN A 13 3.49 -1.29 16.02
CA ASN A 13 3.64 -0.64 14.72
C ASN A 13 3.98 -1.67 13.61
N ARG A 14 2.98 -2.14 12.85
CA ARG A 14 3.16 -3.15 11.79
C ARG A 14 3.54 -2.53 10.44
N CYS A 15 3.55 -1.21 10.34
CA CYS A 15 3.82 -0.53 9.09
C CYS A 15 5.26 -0.80 8.63
N ALA A 16 5.41 -1.38 7.44
CA ALA A 16 6.69 -1.73 6.82
C ALA A 16 7.28 -0.54 6.04
N ASN A 17 8.51 -0.71 5.54
CA ASN A 17 9.16 0.24 4.63
C ASN A 17 9.27 1.68 5.15
N GLY A 18 9.35 1.84 6.48
CA GLY A 18 9.45 3.14 7.13
C GLY A 18 8.20 4.01 7.01
N ALA A 19 7.02 3.38 6.85
CA ALA A 19 5.73 4.02 6.90
C ALA A 19 5.37 4.54 8.31
N SER A 20 4.56 5.59 8.36
CA SER A 20 4.16 6.22 9.63
C SER A 20 2.82 5.68 10.10
N CYS A 21 2.70 5.30 11.38
CA CYS A 21 1.43 4.86 11.93
C CYS A 21 0.65 6.01 12.55
N GLN A 22 -0.65 6.05 12.25
CA GLN A 22 -1.57 7.05 12.77
C GLN A 22 -2.79 6.37 13.40
N SER A 23 -3.05 6.67 14.68
CA SER A 23 -4.25 6.22 15.38
C SER A 23 -5.49 6.89 14.80
N VAL A 24 -6.55 6.12 14.58
CA VAL A 24 -7.85 6.64 14.10
C VAL A 24 -8.85 6.72 15.25
N PRO A 25 -9.75 7.74 15.24
CA PRO A 25 -10.85 7.81 16.18
C PRO A 25 -11.73 6.55 16.04
N GLY A 26 -12.09 5.94 17.17
CA GLY A 26 -12.82 4.66 17.21
C GLY A 26 -11.98 3.43 17.56
N GLY A 27 -10.68 3.61 17.84
CA GLY A 27 -9.83 2.54 18.41
C GLY A 27 -9.01 1.74 17.39
N GLY A 28 -8.80 2.26 16.18
CA GLY A 28 -7.97 1.64 15.15
C GLY A 28 -6.66 2.40 14.87
N TYR A 29 -5.91 1.92 13.87
CA TYR A 29 -4.80 2.65 13.26
C TYR A 29 -4.82 2.50 11.74
N ARG A 30 -4.08 3.38 11.05
CA ARG A 30 -3.74 3.25 9.64
C ARG A 30 -2.25 3.50 9.42
N CYS A 31 -1.69 2.87 8.40
CA CYS A 31 -0.33 3.13 7.95
C CYS A 31 -0.35 4.18 6.83
N ILE A 32 0.49 5.21 6.97
CA ILE A 32 0.73 6.23 5.94
C ILE A 32 1.94 5.79 5.13
N CYS A 33 1.70 5.30 3.93
CA CYS A 33 2.73 4.78 3.05
C CYS A 33 3.53 5.92 2.40
N ARG A 34 4.83 5.67 2.20
CA ARG A 34 5.69 6.54 1.40
C ARG A 34 5.29 6.47 -0.08
N PRO A 35 5.56 7.51 -0.87
CA PRO A 35 5.33 7.47 -2.31
C PRO A 35 6.05 6.25 -2.91
N GLY A 36 5.33 5.49 -3.73
CA GLY A 36 5.83 4.23 -4.27
C GLY A 36 5.60 3.00 -3.38
N PHE A 37 4.91 3.09 -2.23
CA PHE A 37 4.51 1.94 -1.42
C PHE A 37 2.99 1.87 -1.22
N THR A 38 2.44 0.66 -1.08
CA THR A 38 1.01 0.38 -0.91
C THR A 38 0.78 -0.88 -0.07
N GLY A 39 -0.49 -1.24 0.15
CA GLY A 39 -0.92 -2.36 1.00
C GLY A 39 -1.33 -1.91 2.40
N ASN A 40 -1.92 -2.82 3.18
CA ASN A 40 -2.44 -2.53 4.52
C ASN A 40 -1.33 -2.07 5.47
N PHE A 41 -0.12 -2.61 5.29
CA PHE A 41 1.04 -2.26 6.10
C PHE A 41 2.13 -1.57 5.28
N CYS A 42 1.80 -1.05 4.10
CA CYS A 42 2.78 -0.48 3.18
C CYS A 42 3.88 -1.49 2.81
N GLU A 43 3.55 -2.79 2.77
CA GLU A 43 4.54 -3.85 2.51
C GLU A 43 4.86 -4.00 1.01
N LEU A 44 3.99 -3.49 0.13
CA LEU A 44 4.11 -3.62 -1.32
C LEU A 44 4.78 -2.36 -1.89
N PHE A 45 5.80 -2.51 -2.74
CA PHE A 45 6.42 -1.40 -3.46
C PHE A 45 5.77 -1.24 -4.84
N THR A 46 5.11 -0.11 -5.09
CA THR A 46 4.59 0.33 -6.38
C THR A 46 5.61 1.07 -7.24
N GLY A 47 6.75 1.50 -6.66
CA GLY A 47 7.76 2.28 -7.38
C GLY A 47 8.60 1.51 -8.39
N THR A 48 8.76 0.20 -8.21
CA THR A 48 9.35 -0.73 -9.18
C THR A 48 8.86 -2.13 -8.85
N SER A 49 7.73 -2.54 -9.39
CA SER A 49 7.50 -3.93 -9.78
C SER A 49 6.07 -4.11 -10.24
N THR A 50 5.93 -4.41 -11.52
CA THR A 50 5.28 -5.68 -11.91
C THR A 50 3.96 -6.00 -11.21
N GLY A 51 3.09 -4.99 -11.09
CA GLY A 51 1.74 -5.22 -11.56
C GLY A 51 1.87 -5.59 -13.03
N SER A 52 1.76 -6.87 -13.33
CA SER A 52 1.42 -7.38 -14.66
C SER A 52 0.08 -6.82 -15.11
N SER A 53 0.04 -5.52 -15.36
CA SER A 53 -0.77 -4.87 -16.36
C SER A 53 0.03 -3.78 -17.11
N SER A 54 1.28 -3.52 -16.73
CA SER A 54 2.28 -2.94 -17.65
C SER A 54 2.94 -4.00 -18.55
N THR A 55 2.37 -5.20 -18.58
CA THR A 55 2.52 -6.18 -19.69
C THR A 55 1.20 -6.31 -20.46
N ALA A 56 0.37 -5.26 -20.49
CA ALA A 56 -0.57 -5.10 -21.60
C ALA A 56 0.16 -4.89 -22.95
N CYS A 57 1.50 -4.86 -22.98
CA CYS A 57 2.30 -4.94 -24.20
C CYS A 57 3.46 -5.97 -24.21
N SER A 58 3.87 -6.58 -23.10
CA SER A 58 5.08 -7.45 -23.11
C SER A 58 4.86 -8.89 -23.61
N ASN A 59 3.62 -9.27 -23.96
CA ASN A 59 3.35 -10.51 -24.71
C ASN A 59 2.48 -10.26 -25.95
N ASN A 60 2.70 -9.10 -26.59
CA ASN A 60 2.23 -8.78 -27.93
C ASN A 60 0.72 -9.05 -28.15
N ARG A 61 -0.15 -8.38 -27.39
CA ARG A 61 -1.60 -8.39 -27.67
C ARG A 61 -2.13 -6.97 -27.88
N CYS A 62 -1.72 -6.36 -28.98
CA CYS A 62 -2.44 -5.27 -29.61
C CYS A 62 -2.47 -5.54 -31.12
N ALA A 63 -3.45 -6.32 -31.58
CA ALA A 63 -3.74 -6.49 -33.00
C ALA A 63 -4.78 -5.44 -33.43
N ASN A 64 -4.69 -4.95 -34.67
CA ASN A 64 -5.61 -3.96 -35.26
C ASN A 64 -5.48 -2.52 -34.70
N GLY A 65 -4.26 -2.00 -34.56
CA GLY A 65 -4.03 -0.56 -34.41
C GLY A 65 -4.30 0.04 -33.03
N ALA A 66 -4.32 -0.76 -31.96
CA ALA A 66 -4.42 -0.24 -30.59
C ALA A 66 -3.07 0.32 -30.10
N SER A 67 -3.11 1.52 -29.50
CA SER A 67 -1.96 2.15 -28.84
C SER A 67 -1.89 1.75 -27.37
N CYS A 68 -0.78 1.13 -26.94
CA CYS A 68 -0.51 0.93 -25.52
C CYS A 68 -0.14 2.28 -24.89
N GLN A 69 -1.00 2.79 -24.03
CA GLN A 69 -0.68 3.92 -23.16
C GLN A 69 -0.45 3.40 -21.73
N SER A 70 0.67 3.87 -21.18
CA SER A 70 1.32 3.56 -19.89
C SER A 70 0.41 3.14 -18.74
#